data_AF-A0AAU9NNU1-F1
#
_entry.id   AF-A0AAU9NNU1-F1
#
_cell.length_a   1.000
_cell.length_b   1.000
_cell.length_c   1.000
_cell.angle_alpha   90.00
_cell.angle_beta   90.00
_cell.angle_gamma   90.00
#
_symmetry.space_group_name_H-M   'P 1'
#
loop_
_entity.id
_entity.type
_entity.pdbx_description
1 polymer ?
#
loop_
_entity_poly.entity_id
_entity_poly.type
_entity_poly.pdbx_seq_one_letter_code
_entity_poly.pdbx_strand_id
1 'polypeptide(L)'
;MSIIQSLPNLEVLPIKGNGFEGTQWETDDEQFQRLKFLRLKKLNTRQWEASSINFPCLERLEVLNCIDLEEIPLELGDISTLERIHIENCGASLLVSFRKIRQEQDDVGNYELNIKVDGRYMPSYIPQHDD
;
A
#
# COMPACT_ATOMS: atom_id res chain seq x y z
N MET A 1 16.27 -11.75 -7.03
CA MET A 1 17.39 -10.76 -6.93
C MET A 1 17.04 -9.59 -7.83
N SER A 2 16.34 -8.62 -7.27
CA SER A 2 16.00 -7.39 -7.98
C SER A 2 17.11 -6.37 -7.78
N ILE A 3 17.73 -5.92 -8.89
CA ILE A 3 18.79 -4.90 -8.86
C ILE A 3 18.33 -3.64 -8.10
N ILE A 4 17.03 -3.32 -8.16
CA ILE A 4 16.44 -2.13 -7.58
C ILE A 4 16.46 -2.17 -6.04
N GLN A 5 16.16 -3.32 -5.41
CA GLN A 5 16.15 -3.47 -3.94
C GLN A 5 17.54 -3.28 -3.33
N SER A 6 18.58 -3.66 -4.07
CA SER A 6 19.98 -3.54 -3.63
C SER A 6 20.57 -2.12 -3.73
N LEU A 7 19.84 -1.16 -4.30
CA LEU A 7 20.34 0.20 -4.49
C LEU A 7 20.53 0.92 -3.14
N PRO A 8 21.76 1.29 -2.75
CA PRO A 8 22.07 1.69 -1.39
C PRO A 8 21.49 3.05 -0.99
N ASN A 9 20.99 3.86 -1.93
CA ASN A 9 20.43 5.20 -1.66
C ASN A 9 19.00 5.36 -2.23
N LEU A 10 18.31 4.25 -2.49
CA LEU A 10 16.95 4.31 -3.01
C LEU A 10 15.97 4.67 -1.89
N GLU A 11 15.65 5.96 -1.79
CA GLU A 11 14.65 6.46 -0.83
C GLU A 11 13.26 6.65 -1.43
N VAL A 12 13.17 6.78 -2.76
CA VAL A 12 11.90 7.02 -3.47
C VAL A 12 11.78 6.09 -4.66
N LEU A 13 10.69 5.34 -4.72
CA LEU A 13 10.41 4.39 -5.79
C LEU A 13 9.01 4.65 -6.38
N PRO A 14 8.93 5.38 -7.50
CA PRO A 14 7.70 5.52 -8.26
C PRO A 14 7.59 4.42 -9.32
N ILE A 15 6.55 3.60 -9.22
CA ILE A 15 6.22 2.53 -10.16
C ILE A 15 4.96 2.91 -10.91
N LYS A 16 4.98 2.72 -12.24
CA LYS A 16 3.86 3.10 -13.11
C LYS A 16 3.57 2.04 -14.16
N GLY A 17 2.29 1.86 -14.49
CA GLY A 17 1.88 1.02 -15.63
C GLY A 17 2.28 -0.45 -15.44
N ASN A 18 2.82 -1.04 -16.50
CA ASN A 18 3.33 -2.42 -16.55
C ASN A 18 4.70 -2.56 -15.86
N GLY A 19 4.86 -1.96 -14.68
CA GLY A 19 6.11 -2.04 -13.90
C GLY A 19 6.44 -3.46 -13.44
N PHE A 20 5.45 -4.36 -13.50
CA PHE A 20 5.56 -5.77 -13.19
C PHE A 20 4.99 -6.61 -14.33
N GLU A 21 5.59 -7.76 -14.57
CA GLU A 21 5.06 -8.76 -15.50
C GLU A 21 4.08 -9.67 -14.74
N GLY A 22 2.87 -9.83 -15.28
CA GLY A 22 1.83 -10.66 -14.67
C GLY A 22 0.85 -9.91 -13.76
N THR A 23 -0.01 -10.68 -13.08
CA THR A 23 -1.11 -10.17 -12.25
C THR A 23 -0.76 -10.07 -10.77
N GLN A 24 0.42 -10.55 -10.35
CA GLN A 24 0.88 -10.54 -8.97
C GLN A 24 2.24 -9.85 -8.90
N TRP A 25 2.40 -8.97 -7.92
CA TRP A 25 3.68 -8.40 -7.56
C TRP A 25 4.13 -9.00 -6.23
N GLU A 26 5.09 -9.91 -6.30
CA GLU A 26 5.80 -10.42 -5.12
C GLU A 26 6.99 -9.52 -4.82
N THR A 27 7.07 -9.02 -3.60
CA THR A 27 8.29 -8.38 -3.12
C THR A 27 9.20 -9.51 -2.65
N ASP A 28 10.22 -9.84 -3.47
CA ASP A 28 11.27 -10.85 -3.17
C ASP A 28 11.71 -10.77 -1.68
N ASP A 29 12.31 -11.84 -1.16
CA ASP A 29 12.90 -11.93 0.21
C ASP A 29 13.88 -10.78 0.55
N GLU A 30 14.32 -10.01 -0.44
CA GLU A 30 15.15 -8.83 -0.27
C GLU A 30 14.34 -7.60 0.18
N GLN A 31 14.93 -6.83 1.09
CA GLN A 31 14.29 -5.66 1.69
C GLN A 31 14.74 -4.37 1.00
N PHE A 32 13.82 -3.43 0.85
CA PHE A 32 14.11 -2.05 0.49
C PHE A 32 14.64 -1.27 1.70
N GLN A 33 15.91 -1.49 2.03
CA GLN A 33 16.55 -1.03 3.28
C GLN A 33 16.46 0.47 3.57
N ARG A 34 16.27 1.33 2.56
CA ARG A 34 16.23 2.79 2.71
C ARG A 34 15.01 3.45 2.08
N LEU A 35 14.07 2.67 1.57
CA LEU A 35 12.93 3.23 0.86
C LEU A 35 11.98 3.89 1.84
N LYS A 36 11.80 5.21 1.69
CA LYS A 36 10.89 6.04 2.49
C LYS A 36 9.58 6.31 1.78
N PHE A 37 9.60 6.35 0.44
CA PHE A 37 8.41 6.66 -0.33
C PHE A 37 8.20 5.70 -1.49
N LEU A 38 7.11 4.93 -1.42
CA LEU A 38 6.62 4.08 -2.49
C LEU A 38 5.39 4.71 -3.14
N ARG A 39 5.42 4.87 -4.46
CA ARG A 39 4.26 5.32 -5.24
C ARG A 39 3.93 4.28 -6.31
N LEU A 40 2.74 3.75 -6.26
CA LEU A 40 2.16 2.86 -7.25
C LEU A 40 1.13 3.65 -8.06
N LYS A 41 1.27 3.69 -9.39
CA LYS A 41 0.34 4.45 -10.22
C LYS A 41 -0.06 3.73 -11.49
N LYS A 42 -1.37 3.56 -11.71
CA LYS A 42 -1.91 2.85 -12.89
C LYS A 42 -1.31 1.46 -13.05
N LEU A 43 -1.14 0.73 -11.95
CA LEU A 43 -0.70 -0.65 -12.03
C LEU A 43 -1.81 -1.50 -12.64
N ASN A 44 -1.40 -2.45 -13.47
CA ASN A 44 -2.23 -3.51 -14.05
C ASN A 44 -2.18 -4.82 -13.23
N THR A 45 -1.46 -4.80 -12.11
CA THR A 45 -1.34 -5.90 -11.15
C THR A 45 -2.58 -5.97 -10.27
N ARG A 46 -3.06 -7.20 -10.00
CA ARG A 46 -4.22 -7.48 -9.15
C ARG A 46 -3.87 -7.75 -7.70
N GLN A 47 -2.77 -8.44 -7.47
CA GLN A 47 -2.32 -8.81 -6.13
C GLN A 47 -0.94 -8.23 -5.84
N TRP A 48 -0.78 -7.69 -4.64
CA TRP A 48 0.51 -7.27 -4.13
C TRP A 48 0.81 -8.09 -2.88
N GLU A 49 1.89 -8.86 -2.94
CA GLU A 49 2.39 -9.66 -1.83
C GLU A 49 3.68 -9.03 -1.31
N ALA A 50 3.63 -8.62 -0.05
CA ALA A 50 4.75 -8.10 0.70
C ALA A 50 4.44 -8.22 2.19
N SER A 51 5.43 -7.92 3.01
CA SER A 51 5.32 -7.85 4.45
C SER A 51 5.99 -6.60 4.98
N SER A 52 5.77 -6.28 6.25
CA SER A 52 6.44 -5.14 6.92
C SER A 52 7.96 -5.21 6.81
N ILE A 53 8.56 -6.41 6.85
CA ILE A 53 10.01 -6.59 6.78
C ILE A 53 10.59 -6.17 5.43
N ASN A 54 9.81 -6.18 4.35
CA ASN A 54 10.29 -5.76 3.04
C ASN A 54 10.55 -4.23 2.97
N PHE A 55 9.97 -3.45 3.89
CA PHE A 55 9.93 -1.99 3.84
C PHE A 55 10.23 -1.35 5.21
N PRO A 56 11.41 -1.60 5.81
CA PRO A 56 11.69 -1.23 7.20
C PRO A 56 11.70 0.29 7.48
N CYS A 57 11.86 1.12 6.45
CA CYS A 57 11.96 2.58 6.57
C CYS A 57 10.85 3.33 5.80
N LEU A 58 9.78 2.65 5.40
CA LEU A 58 8.75 3.26 4.57
C LEU A 58 7.87 4.23 5.37
N GLU A 59 7.98 5.50 5.03
CA GLU A 59 7.22 6.60 5.66
C GLU A 59 5.91 6.89 4.91
N ARG A 60 5.90 6.68 3.59
CA ARG A 60 4.77 7.05 2.73
C ARG A 60 4.47 5.99 1.67
N LEU A 61 3.19 5.63 1.58
CA LEU A 61 2.62 4.84 0.50
C LEU A 61 1.61 5.66 -0.29
N GLU A 62 1.74 5.67 -1.61
CA GLU A 62 0.73 6.21 -2.53
C GLU A 62 0.24 5.14 -3.51
N VAL A 63 -1.07 4.96 -3.62
CA VAL A 63 -1.68 4.06 -4.61
C VAL A 63 -2.70 4.86 -5.44
N LEU A 64 -2.34 5.15 -6.68
CA LEU A 64 -3.03 6.14 -7.50
C LEU A 64 -3.52 5.53 -8.82
N ASN A 65 -4.83 5.54 -9.05
CA ASN A 65 -5.47 5.03 -10.26
C ASN A 65 -5.16 3.53 -10.53
N CYS A 66 -4.99 2.73 -9.47
CA CYS A 66 -4.81 1.27 -9.56
C CYS A 66 -6.19 0.62 -9.42
N ILE A 67 -6.92 0.52 -10.52
CA ILE A 67 -8.31 0.02 -10.54
C ILE A 67 -8.34 -1.50 -10.40
N ASP A 68 -7.34 -2.17 -10.97
CA ASP A 68 -7.26 -3.63 -11.02
C ASP A 68 -6.65 -4.22 -9.74
N LEU A 69 -6.01 -3.41 -8.90
CA LEU A 69 -5.41 -3.87 -7.65
C LEU A 69 -6.53 -4.19 -6.64
N GLU A 70 -6.67 -5.47 -6.31
CA GLU A 70 -7.77 -5.99 -5.50
C GLU A 70 -7.47 -5.87 -4.00
N GLU A 71 -6.21 -6.07 -3.60
CA GLU A 71 -5.77 -6.04 -2.21
C GLU A 71 -4.35 -5.51 -2.05
N ILE A 72 -4.04 -5.03 -0.84
CA ILE A 72 -2.67 -4.81 -0.36
C ILE A 72 -2.42 -5.69 0.87
N PRO A 73 -1.14 -5.99 1.19
CA PRO A 73 -0.80 -6.69 2.42
C PRO A 73 -1.18 -5.85 3.64
N LEU A 74 -1.81 -6.50 4.62
CA LEU A 74 -2.24 -5.84 5.86
C LEU A 74 -1.05 -5.53 6.76
N GLU A 75 -0.01 -6.35 6.66
CA GLU A 75 1.28 -6.23 7.33
C GLU A 75 1.98 -4.90 7.02
N LEU A 76 1.58 -4.18 5.97
CA LEU A 76 2.05 -2.80 5.74
C LEU A 76 1.63 -1.85 6.87
N GLY A 77 0.52 -2.13 7.57
CA GLY A 77 0.10 -1.43 8.77
C GLY A 77 1.06 -1.59 9.94
N ASP A 78 1.84 -2.68 9.99
CA ASP A 78 2.79 -2.95 11.07
C ASP A 78 4.14 -2.22 10.88
N ILE A 79 4.30 -1.49 9.78
CA ILE A 79 5.50 -0.69 9.53
C ILE A 79 5.50 0.51 10.47
N SER A 80 6.37 0.46 11.49
CA SER A 80 6.45 1.48 12.53
C SER A 80 6.83 2.88 12.04
N THR A 81 7.47 2.98 10.88
CA THR A 81 7.85 4.25 10.26
C THR A 81 6.76 4.83 9.36
N LEU A 82 5.68 4.09 9.10
CA LEU A 82 4.64 4.51 8.17
C LEU A 82 3.79 5.63 8.76
N GLU A 83 3.84 6.80 8.12
CA GLU A 83 3.13 8.00 8.57
C GLU A 83 1.92 8.30 7.68
N ARG A 84 2.01 7.94 6.39
CA ARG A 84 0.98 8.26 5.41
C ARG A 84 0.70 7.16 4.42
N ILE A 85 -0.60 6.93 4.23
CA ILE A 85 -1.15 6.17 3.13
C ILE A 85 -2.09 7.11 2.36
N HIS A 86 -1.88 7.24 1.06
CA HIS A 86 -2.78 8.01 0.20
C HIS A 86 -3.25 7.18 -0.99
N ILE A 87 -4.57 7.09 -1.14
CA ILE A 87 -5.23 6.30 -2.16
C ILE A 87 -6.07 7.23 -3.02
N GLU A 88 -5.96 7.12 -4.33
CA GLU A 88 -6.72 7.93 -5.25
C GLU A 88 -7.30 7.07 -6.39
N ASN A 89 -8.60 7.17 -6.64
CA ASN A 89 -9.27 6.52 -7.79
C ASN A 89 -8.94 5.01 -7.94
N CYS A 90 -9.00 4.25 -6.85
CA CYS A 90 -8.78 2.79 -6.85
C CYS A 90 -10.09 2.00 -6.69
N GLY A 91 -10.03 0.68 -6.90
CA GLY A 91 -11.18 -0.22 -6.74
C GLY A 91 -11.70 -0.30 -5.30
N ALA A 92 -12.98 -0.65 -5.14
CA ALA A 92 -13.62 -0.75 -3.82
C ALA A 92 -13.05 -1.89 -2.96
N SER A 93 -12.57 -2.97 -3.59
CA SER A 93 -11.87 -4.08 -2.95
C SER A 93 -10.62 -3.60 -2.20
N LEU A 94 -9.81 -2.76 -2.86
CA LEU A 94 -8.60 -2.20 -2.26
C LEU A 94 -8.90 -1.37 -1.00
N LEU A 95 -10.01 -0.62 -1.01
CA LEU A 95 -10.44 0.18 0.14
C LEU A 95 -10.73 -0.67 1.38
N VAL A 96 -11.11 -1.94 1.20
CA VAL A 96 -11.33 -2.87 2.33
C VAL A 96 -10.03 -3.13 3.08
N SER A 97 -8.91 -3.38 2.38
CA SER A 97 -7.60 -3.59 3.04
C SER A 97 -7.18 -2.36 3.84
N PHE A 98 -7.34 -1.16 3.28
CA PHE A 98 -6.98 0.07 4.00
C PHE A 98 -7.88 0.36 5.21
N ARG A 99 -9.16 -0.03 5.16
CA ARG A 99 -10.06 0.04 6.32
C ARG A 99 -9.63 -0.93 7.41
N LYS A 100 -9.22 -2.15 7.05
CA LYS A 100 -8.69 -3.14 8.01
C LYS A 100 -7.43 -2.63 8.69
N ILE A 101 -6.46 -2.13 7.91
CA ILE A 101 -5.26 -1.49 8.45
C ILE A 101 -5.66 -0.36 9.40
N ARG A 102 -6.62 0.49 9.04
CA ARG A 102 -7.07 1.56 9.94
C ARG A 102 -7.62 1.02 11.26
N GLN A 103 -8.50 0.02 11.19
CA GLN A 103 -9.10 -0.60 12.36
C GLN A 103 -8.03 -1.21 13.29
N GLU A 104 -7.09 -1.97 12.74
CA GLU A 104 -5.99 -2.57 13.49
C GLU A 104 -5.13 -1.51 14.19
N GLN A 105 -4.85 -0.40 13.51
CA GLN A 105 -4.11 0.73 14.09
C GLN A 105 -4.90 1.44 15.19
N ASP A 106 -6.22 1.60 15.03
CA ASP A 106 -7.10 2.18 16.05
C ASP A 106 -7.19 1.29 17.30
N ASP A 107 -7.22 -0.03 17.12
CA ASP A 107 -7.28 -1.02 18.21
C ASP A 107 -6.02 -1.00 19.10
N VAL A 108 -4.85 -0.69 18.51
CA VAL A 108 -3.58 -0.51 19.24
C VAL A 108 -3.31 0.95 19.65
N GLY A 109 -4.23 1.86 19.38
CA GLY A 109 -4.15 3.28 19.75
C GLY A 109 -3.21 4.13 18.88
N ASN A 110 -2.85 3.67 17.67
CA ASN A 110 -2.06 4.46 16.72
C ASN A 110 -2.96 5.34 15.84
N TYR A 111 -3.29 6.53 16.36
CA TYR A 111 -4.10 7.50 15.63
C TYR A 111 -3.30 8.39 14.67
N GLU A 112 -1.96 8.38 14.77
CA GLU A 112 -1.06 9.24 13.99
C GLU A 112 -0.93 8.81 12.53
N LEU A 113 -1.14 7.53 12.21
CA LEU A 113 -1.13 7.04 10.83
C LEU A 113 -2.24 7.73 10.02
N ASN A 114 -1.84 8.55 9.05
CA ASN A 114 -2.77 9.30 8.22
C ASN A 114 -3.12 8.51 6.95
N ILE A 115 -4.34 7.97 6.91
CA ILE A 115 -4.88 7.28 5.73
C ILE A 115 -5.87 8.20 5.02
N LYS A 116 -5.52 8.63 3.80
CA LYS A 116 -6.35 9.50 2.96
C LYS A 116 -6.87 8.75 1.74
N VAL A 117 -8.17 8.87 1.48
CA VAL A 117 -8.85 8.30 0.30
C VAL A 117 -9.51 9.41 -0.51
N ASP A 118 -9.05 9.61 -1.74
CA ASP A 118 -9.59 10.57 -2.71
C ASP A 118 -10.14 9.84 -3.96
N GLY A 119 -11.10 10.43 -4.68
CA GLY A 119 -11.54 9.93 -6.01
C GLY A 119 -13.03 9.65 -6.18
N ARG A 120 -13.41 9.20 -7.38
CA ARG A 120 -14.83 9.13 -7.82
C ARG A 120 -15.64 7.95 -7.25
N TYR A 121 -14.97 6.91 -6.75
CA TYR A 121 -15.61 5.78 -6.09
C TYR A 121 -15.58 5.98 -4.57
N MET A 122 -16.37 6.94 -4.08
CA MET A 122 -17.02 6.75 -2.78
C MET A 122 -18.40 6.16 -3.07
N PRO A 123 -18.58 4.82 -3.10
CA PRO A 123 -19.91 4.32 -2.90
C PRO A 123 -20.30 4.70 -1.48
N SER A 124 -21.50 5.27 -1.34
CA SER A 124 -22.20 5.52 -0.08
C SER A 124 -22.52 4.25 0.72
N TYR A 125 -21.77 3.16 0.53
CA TYR A 125 -21.85 1.95 1.32
C TYR A 125 -20.90 2.06 2.51
N ILE A 126 -21.43 2.66 3.56
CA ILE A 126 -21.13 2.28 4.93
C ILE A 126 -22.09 1.10 5.21
N PRO A 127 -21.65 -0.18 5.20
CA PRO A 127 -22.34 -1.13 6.03
C PRO A 127 -22.10 -0.64 7.45
N GLN A 128 -23.14 -0.09 8.07
CA GLN A 128 -23.19 -0.07 9.52
C GLN A 128 -23.01 -1.52 9.94
N HIS A 129 -22.03 -1.79 10.80
CA HIS A 129 -22.06 -2.99 11.60
C HIS A 129 -23.37 -2.90 12.40
N ASP A 130 -24.39 -3.61 11.95
CA ASP A 130 -25.53 -3.97 12.79
C ASP A 130 -25.05 -5.13 13.68
N ASP A 131 -25.05 -4.85 14.98
CA ASP A 131 -24.93 -5.72 16.16
C ASP A 131 -23.62 -6.51 16.41
#